data_AF-A0AA39Z914-F1
#
_entry.id   AF-A0AA39Z914-F1
#
_cell.length_a   1.000
_cell.length_b   1.000
_cell.length_c   1.000
_cell.angle_alpha   90.00
_cell.angle_beta   90.00
_cell.angle_gamma   90.00
#
_symmetry.space_group_name_H-M   'P 1'
#
loop_
_entity.id
_entity.type
_entity.pdbx_description
1 polymer ?
#
loop_
_entity_poly.entity_id
_entity_poly.type
_entity_poly.pdbx_seq_one_letter_code
_entity_poly.pdbx_strand_id
1 'polypeptide(L)'
;MIAQRTGTTALRRVAANPNAVFTSTFAKAAMSQMQTRQATTQKISADEARSILDQQRLNRPVSPHLDIYDKQQTFFGGSIWQRFTGSGFSGGLYVFGAAYLAAPLLGWHLESASLVSAFGALPFAVKSGVKFLVAWPFAFHAFNGVRHLALDLGLFMKRQQIVKGGWYIWGASLVSGLYLAFFL
;
A
#
# COMPACT_ATOMS: atom_id res chain seq x y z
N MET A 1 10.89 -39.65 62.47
CA MET A 1 9.87 -40.36 61.64
C MET A 1 8.48 -39.71 61.79
N ILE A 2 8.20 -38.49 61.26
CA ILE A 2 6.82 -37.94 61.24
C ILE A 2 6.50 -37.14 59.95
N ALA A 3 7.44 -36.88 59.05
CA ALA A 3 7.20 -36.01 57.87
C ALA A 3 6.52 -36.70 56.66
N GLN A 4 6.39 -38.04 56.65
CA GLN A 4 5.96 -38.77 55.45
C GLN A 4 4.45 -39.05 55.37
N ARG A 5 3.66 -38.73 56.40
CA ARG A 5 2.21 -39.03 56.42
C ARG A 5 1.30 -37.87 56.02
N THR A 6 1.82 -36.65 55.91
CA THR A 6 1.02 -35.47 55.57
C THR A 6 0.78 -35.34 54.06
N GLY A 7 1.75 -35.75 53.23
CA GLY A 7 1.66 -35.62 51.77
C GLY A 7 0.67 -36.60 51.11
N THR A 8 0.51 -37.80 51.65
CA THR A 8 -0.35 -38.84 51.06
C THR A 8 -1.85 -38.55 51.23
N THR A 9 -2.23 -37.76 52.23
CA THR A 9 -3.64 -37.43 52.52
C THR A 9 -4.17 -36.33 51.60
N ALA A 10 -3.31 -35.40 51.16
CA ALA A 10 -3.66 -34.37 50.18
C ALA A 10 -3.91 -34.98 48.78
N LEU A 11 -3.06 -35.94 48.37
CA LEU A 11 -3.20 -36.63 47.08
C LEU A 11 -4.45 -37.50 47.00
N ARG A 12 -4.88 -38.14 48.10
CA ARG A 12 -6.15 -38.90 48.13
C ARG A 12 -7.40 -38.04 47.99
N ARG A 13 -7.39 -36.79 48.49
CA ARG A 13 -8.54 -35.87 48.32
C ARG A 13 -8.68 -35.34 46.89
N VAL A 14 -7.57 -35.16 46.17
CA VAL A 14 -7.58 -34.75 44.75
C VAL A 14 -8.06 -35.89 43.85
N ALA A 15 -7.70 -37.14 44.17
CA ALA A 15 -8.14 -38.32 43.42
C ALA A 15 -9.63 -38.69 43.65
N ALA A 16 -10.19 -38.37 44.81
CA ALA A 16 -11.57 -38.74 45.17
C ALA A 16 -12.64 -37.80 44.60
N ASN A 17 -12.28 -36.57 44.19
CA ASN A 17 -13.21 -35.61 43.59
C ASN A 17 -12.45 -34.61 42.71
N PRO A 18 -12.23 -34.90 41.41
CA PRO A 18 -11.50 -34.01 40.50
C PRO A 18 -12.18 -32.64 40.33
N ASN A 19 -13.48 -32.54 40.65
CA ASN A 19 -14.26 -31.31 40.56
C ASN A 19 -14.16 -30.40 41.81
N ALA A 20 -13.57 -30.86 42.93
CA ALA A 20 -13.45 -30.04 44.15
C ALA A 20 -12.42 -28.90 44.00
N VAL A 21 -11.39 -29.11 43.17
CA VAL A 21 -10.40 -28.08 42.81
C VAL A 21 -11.00 -27.06 41.84
N PHE A 22 -11.95 -27.48 41.00
CA PHE A 22 -12.59 -26.62 40.00
C PHE A 22 -13.76 -25.80 40.56
N THR A 23 -14.29 -26.13 41.74
CA THR A 23 -15.46 -25.46 42.33
C THR A 23 -15.13 -24.55 43.51
N SER A 24 -14.03 -24.80 44.23
CA SER A 24 -13.67 -24.03 45.43
C SER A 24 -12.81 -22.78 45.19
N THR A 25 -12.13 -22.69 44.03
CA THR A 25 -11.32 -21.53 43.63
C THR A 25 -12.14 -20.47 42.88
N PHE A 26 -13.17 -20.85 42.14
CA PHE A 26 -14.07 -19.89 41.47
C PHE A 26 -14.99 -19.15 42.46
N ALA A 27 -15.44 -19.81 43.54
CA ALA A 27 -16.31 -19.17 44.53
C ALA A 27 -15.62 -18.05 45.32
N LYS A 28 -14.28 -18.05 45.43
CA LYS A 28 -13.52 -16.99 46.10
C LYS A 28 -13.00 -15.89 45.16
N ALA A 29 -12.99 -16.16 43.85
CA ALA A 29 -12.68 -15.15 42.83
C ALA A 29 -13.90 -14.30 42.43
N ALA A 30 -15.11 -14.68 42.87
CA ALA A 30 -16.36 -13.96 42.60
C ALA A 30 -16.62 -12.76 43.53
N MET A 31 -15.67 -12.37 44.39
CA MET A 31 -15.66 -11.00 44.92
C MET A 31 -15.04 -10.08 43.87
N SER A 32 -15.76 -9.91 42.75
CA SER A 32 -15.57 -8.76 41.89
C SER A 32 -15.83 -7.54 42.76
N GLN A 33 -14.75 -6.95 43.29
CA GLN A 33 -14.82 -5.61 43.84
C GLN A 33 -15.32 -4.76 42.68
N MET A 34 -16.62 -4.45 42.71
CA MET A 34 -17.25 -3.56 41.77
C MET A 34 -16.63 -2.20 42.02
N GLN A 35 -15.51 -1.95 41.34
CA GLN A 35 -14.71 -0.76 41.51
C GLN A 35 -15.53 0.36 40.87
N THR A 36 -16.40 0.98 41.67
CA THR A 36 -17.22 2.11 41.27
C THR A 36 -16.29 3.28 41.01
N ARG A 37 -15.84 3.40 39.76
CA ARG A 37 -15.01 4.52 39.33
C ARG A 37 -15.91 5.75 39.33
N GLN A 38 -15.74 6.63 40.31
CA GLN A 38 -16.39 7.93 40.28
C GLN A 38 -15.76 8.74 39.13
N ALA A 39 -16.48 8.83 38.02
CA ALA A 39 -16.10 9.69 36.91
C ALA A 39 -16.65 11.09 37.17
N THR A 40 -15.82 11.99 37.65
CA THR A 40 -16.16 13.42 37.74
C THR A 40 -16.11 14.03 36.35
N THR A 41 -17.20 14.68 35.93
CA THR A 41 -17.24 15.44 34.69
C THR A 41 -16.74 16.86 34.93
N GLN A 42 -15.88 17.36 34.06
CA GLN A 42 -15.48 18.77 34.04
C GLN A 42 -16.20 19.47 32.89
N LYS A 43 -16.67 20.70 33.13
CA LYS A 43 -17.17 21.56 32.05
C LYS A 43 -15.96 22.15 31.33
N ILE A 44 -15.71 21.69 30.12
CA ILE A 44 -14.63 22.18 29.26
C ILE A 44 -15.23 22.93 28.06
N SER A 45 -14.48 23.87 27.50
CA SER A 45 -14.86 24.54 26.25
C SER A 45 -14.72 23.60 25.05
N ALA A 46 -15.35 23.94 23.92
CA ALA A 46 -15.22 23.15 22.69
C ALA A 46 -13.76 23.08 22.19
N ASP A 47 -13.02 24.18 22.34
CA ASP A 47 -11.62 24.28 21.92
C ASP A 47 -10.70 23.41 22.79
N GLU A 48 -10.94 23.38 24.10
CA GLU A 48 -10.22 22.54 25.04
C GLU A 48 -10.52 21.05 24.81
N ALA A 49 -11.78 20.70 24.54
CA ALA A 49 -12.13 19.35 24.13
C ALA A 49 -11.40 18.94 22.83
N ARG A 50 -11.27 19.86 21.87
CA ARG A 50 -10.58 19.60 20.61
C ARG A 50 -9.09 19.37 20.81
N SER A 51 -8.43 20.20 21.62
CA SER A 51 -7.00 20.08 21.89
C SER A 51 -6.65 18.74 22.55
N ILE A 52 -7.47 18.30 23.51
CA ILE A 52 -7.32 16.99 24.16
C ILE A 52 -7.46 15.85 23.14
N LEU A 53 -8.47 15.90 22.27
CA LEU A 53 -8.67 14.89 21.23
C LEU A 53 -7.52 14.85 20.22
N ASP A 54 -6.99 16.01 19.84
CA ASP A 54 -5.86 16.09 18.92
C ASP A 54 -4.58 15.54 19.56
N GLN A 55 -4.31 15.84 20.84
CA GLN A 55 -3.21 15.22 21.59
C GLN A 55 -3.37 13.69 21.70
N GLN A 56 -4.58 13.21 21.93
CA GLN A 56 -4.84 11.77 21.95
C GLN A 56 -4.63 11.13 20.57
N ARG A 57 -4.98 11.80 19.47
CA ARG A 57 -4.81 11.29 18.11
C ARG A 57 -3.34 11.14 17.72
N LEU A 58 -2.47 12.04 18.18
CA LEU A 58 -1.02 11.94 17.95
C LEU A 58 -0.41 10.68 18.57
N ASN A 59 -0.97 10.20 19.69
CA ASN A 59 -0.49 9.00 20.39
C ASN A 59 -1.09 7.69 19.86
N ARG A 60 -2.06 7.75 18.93
CA ARG A 60 -2.66 6.54 18.35
C ARG A 60 -1.77 6.03 17.22
N PRO A 61 -1.29 4.77 17.28
CA PRO A 61 -0.51 4.23 16.18
C PRO A 61 -1.39 4.08 14.93
N VAL A 62 -0.79 4.31 13.77
CA VAL A 62 -1.40 3.98 12.48
C VAL A 62 -1.20 2.49 12.25
N SER A 63 -2.30 1.75 12.02
CA SER A 63 -2.22 0.33 11.69
C SER A 63 -1.43 0.13 10.40
N PRO A 64 -0.57 -0.90 10.30
CA PRO A 64 0.14 -1.19 9.06
C PRO A 64 -0.87 -1.45 7.93
N HIS A 65 -0.52 -1.00 6.73
CA HIS A 65 -1.41 -1.01 5.56
C HIS A 65 -0.74 -1.72 4.37
N LEU A 66 0.05 -1.00 3.56
CA LEU A 66 0.77 -1.54 2.41
C LEU A 66 1.69 -2.72 2.75
N ASP A 67 2.30 -2.72 3.94
CA ASP A 67 3.26 -3.75 4.35
C ASP A 67 2.61 -5.11 4.65
N ILE A 68 1.33 -5.11 5.06
CA ILE A 68 0.60 -6.32 5.43
C ILE A 68 -0.51 -6.69 4.44
N TYR A 69 -0.77 -5.85 3.44
CA TYR A 69 -1.83 -6.12 2.47
C TYR A 69 -1.42 -7.20 1.48
N ASP A 70 -2.40 -7.98 1.01
CA ASP A 70 -2.19 -8.99 -0.01
C ASP A 70 -1.75 -8.34 -1.33
N LYS A 71 -0.57 -8.74 -1.82
CA LYS A 71 0.03 -8.21 -3.06
C LYS A 71 -0.69 -8.67 -4.33
N GLN A 72 -1.56 -9.67 -4.25
CA GLN A 72 -2.37 -10.14 -5.39
C GLN A 72 -3.57 -9.24 -5.69
N GLN A 73 -3.76 -8.18 -4.91
CA GLN A 73 -4.89 -7.28 -5.01
C GLN A 73 -4.75 -6.33 -6.19
N THR A 74 -5.89 -5.93 -6.77
CA THR A 74 -5.93 -5.31 -8.10
C THR A 74 -5.23 -3.94 -8.18
N PHE A 75 -5.04 -3.25 -7.05
CA PHE A 75 -4.38 -1.95 -7.02
C PHE A 75 -2.85 -2.03 -7.20
N PHE A 76 -2.21 -3.13 -6.78
CA PHE A 76 -0.77 -3.36 -7.00
C PHE A 76 -0.42 -3.69 -8.46
N GLY A 77 -1.44 -3.93 -9.31
CA GLY A 77 -1.29 -4.06 -10.75
C GLY A 77 -1.54 -2.72 -11.46
N GLY A 78 -2.63 -2.63 -12.22
CA GLY A 78 -2.86 -1.51 -13.14
C GLY A 78 -2.95 -0.13 -12.49
N SER A 79 -3.44 -0.04 -11.25
CA SER A 79 -3.66 1.27 -10.60
C SER A 79 -2.36 2.00 -10.28
N ILE A 80 -1.39 1.32 -9.65
CA ILE A 80 -0.10 1.96 -9.32
C ILE A 80 0.69 2.30 -10.58
N TRP A 81 0.67 1.41 -11.59
CA TRP A 81 1.34 1.67 -12.86
C TRP A 81 0.70 2.81 -13.66
N GLN A 82 -0.62 3.04 -13.57
CA GLN A 82 -1.23 4.24 -14.15
C GLN A 82 -0.63 5.52 -13.58
N ARG A 83 -0.39 5.53 -12.26
CA ARG A 83 0.20 6.68 -11.56
C ARG A 83 1.67 6.85 -11.94
N PHE A 84 2.48 5.79 -11.87
CA PHE A 84 3.90 5.88 -12.19
C PHE A 84 4.16 6.29 -13.64
N THR A 85 3.44 5.70 -14.59
CA THR A 85 3.59 6.09 -16.01
C THR A 85 3.12 7.53 -16.23
N GLY A 86 1.99 7.94 -15.64
CA GLY A 86 1.48 9.31 -15.75
C GLY A 86 2.42 10.35 -15.14
N SER A 87 2.85 10.14 -13.89
CA SER A 87 3.83 11.00 -13.22
C SER A 87 5.16 11.04 -13.95
N GLY A 88 5.61 9.91 -14.53
CA GLY A 88 6.82 9.86 -15.35
C GLY A 88 6.73 10.75 -16.59
N PHE A 89 5.63 10.68 -17.34
CA PHE A 89 5.44 11.54 -18.52
C PHE A 89 5.23 13.01 -18.16
N SER A 90 4.40 13.31 -17.15
CA SER A 90 4.21 14.69 -16.69
C SER A 90 5.53 15.28 -16.17
N GLY A 91 6.26 14.53 -15.33
CA GLY A 91 7.56 14.95 -14.83
C GLY A 91 8.57 15.16 -15.95
N GLY A 92 8.66 14.22 -16.90
CA GLY A 92 9.52 14.35 -18.08
C GLY A 92 9.19 15.58 -18.91
N LEU A 93 7.90 15.85 -19.16
CA LEU A 93 7.45 17.04 -19.88
C LEU A 93 7.87 18.34 -19.17
N TYR A 94 7.61 18.45 -17.87
CA TYR A 94 7.95 19.67 -17.13
C TYR A 94 9.46 19.87 -16.98
N VAL A 95 10.22 18.81 -16.69
CA VAL A 95 11.68 18.87 -16.61
C VAL A 95 12.28 19.26 -17.95
N PHE A 96 11.86 18.60 -19.04
CA PHE A 96 12.35 18.93 -20.38
C PHE A 96 11.97 20.35 -20.78
N GLY A 97 10.72 20.77 -20.59
CA GLY A 97 10.26 22.11 -20.92
C GLY A 97 11.00 23.20 -20.15
N ALA A 98 11.23 23.00 -18.84
CA ALA A 98 12.00 23.93 -18.03
C ALA A 98 13.48 23.97 -18.45
N ALA A 99 14.09 22.81 -18.70
CA ALA A 99 15.47 22.73 -19.16
C ALA A 99 15.65 23.38 -20.54
N TYR A 100 14.69 23.17 -21.45
CA TYR A 100 14.68 23.78 -22.78
C TYR A 100 14.59 25.31 -22.69
N LEU A 101 13.76 25.83 -21.79
CA LEU A 101 13.67 27.28 -21.54
C LEU A 101 14.96 27.86 -20.95
N ALA A 102 15.62 27.14 -20.04
CA ALA A 102 16.87 27.55 -19.42
C ALA A 102 18.10 27.37 -20.34
N ALA A 103 17.98 26.57 -21.40
CA ALA A 103 19.11 26.15 -22.23
C ALA A 103 19.97 27.32 -22.78
N PRO A 104 19.40 28.43 -23.28
CA PRO A 104 20.20 29.56 -23.77
C PRO A 104 21.02 30.27 -22.68
N LEU A 105 20.54 30.25 -21.42
CA LEU A 105 21.22 30.89 -20.29
C LEU A 105 22.40 30.05 -19.79
N LEU A 106 22.32 28.73 -19.97
CA LEU A 106 23.29 27.76 -19.47
C LEU A 106 24.23 27.23 -20.56
N GLY A 107 24.03 27.65 -21.82
CA GLY A 107 24.77 27.16 -22.97
C GLY A 107 24.48 25.68 -23.29
N TRP A 108 23.28 25.19 -22.96
CA TRP A 108 22.87 23.81 -23.27
C TRP A 108 22.30 23.70 -24.68
N HIS A 109 22.56 22.56 -25.32
CA HIS A 109 22.08 22.23 -26.66
C HIS A 109 20.94 21.21 -26.59
N LEU A 110 19.70 21.69 -26.43
CA LEU A 110 18.48 20.87 -26.33
C LEU A 110 17.58 20.96 -27.57
N GLU A 111 18.05 21.60 -28.64
CA GLU A 111 17.40 21.59 -29.95
C GLU A 111 17.36 20.18 -30.55
N SER A 112 16.33 19.93 -31.36
CA SER A 112 16.05 18.60 -31.94
C SER A 112 17.26 18.00 -32.67
N ALA A 113 18.04 18.81 -33.41
CA ALA A 113 19.21 18.32 -34.14
C ALA A 113 20.29 17.76 -33.21
N SER A 114 20.59 18.47 -32.12
CA SER A 114 21.58 18.05 -31.12
C SER A 114 21.13 16.81 -30.36
N LEU A 115 19.84 16.74 -29.98
CA LEU A 115 19.28 15.56 -29.32
C LEU A 115 19.28 14.32 -30.23
N VAL A 116 18.90 14.47 -31.50
CA VAL A 116 18.90 13.35 -32.47
C VAL A 116 20.33 12.86 -32.73
N SER A 117 21.29 13.78 -32.88
CA SER A 117 22.71 13.42 -33.03
C SER A 117 23.24 12.65 -31.82
N ALA A 118 23.02 13.19 -30.61
CA ALA A 118 23.45 12.57 -29.36
C ALA A 118 22.81 11.18 -29.16
N PHE A 119 21.50 11.05 -29.41
CA PHE A 119 20.80 9.78 -29.31
C PHE A 119 21.25 8.77 -30.37
N GLY A 120 21.50 9.24 -31.61
CA GLY A 120 21.97 8.42 -32.72
C GLY A 120 23.35 7.80 -32.48
N ALA A 121 24.22 8.51 -31.76
CA ALA A 121 25.55 8.06 -31.37
C ALA A 121 25.56 6.93 -30.31
N LEU A 122 24.42 6.65 -29.66
CA LEU A 122 24.33 5.60 -28.65
C LEU A 122 24.45 4.18 -29.29
N PRO A 123 25.05 3.21 -28.55
CA PRO A 123 25.06 1.82 -28.97
C PRO A 123 23.65 1.28 -29.22
N PHE A 124 23.49 0.36 -30.18
CA PHE A 124 22.20 -0.22 -30.56
C PHE A 124 21.37 -0.69 -29.35
N ALA A 125 21.98 -1.47 -28.45
CA ALA A 125 21.29 -1.95 -27.27
C ALA A 125 20.75 -0.82 -26.39
N VAL A 126 21.51 0.26 -26.22
CA VAL A 126 21.13 1.41 -25.38
C VAL A 126 19.98 2.18 -26.02
N LYS A 127 20.08 2.55 -27.30
CA LYS A 127 19.00 3.28 -27.99
C LYS A 127 17.72 2.45 -28.05
N SER A 128 17.81 1.16 -28.34
CA SER A 128 16.65 0.26 -28.32
C SER A 128 16.02 0.14 -26.94
N GLY A 129 16.84 0.01 -25.88
CA GLY A 129 16.36 -0.01 -24.51
C GLY A 129 15.64 1.28 -24.13
N VAL A 130 16.21 2.44 -24.45
CA VAL A 130 15.58 3.74 -24.17
C VAL A 130 14.28 3.92 -24.97
N LYS A 131 14.26 3.57 -26.26
CA LYS A 131 13.03 3.61 -27.08
C LYS A 131 11.92 2.78 -26.43
N PHE A 132 12.22 1.56 -26.00
CA PHE A 132 11.24 0.70 -25.33
C PHE A 132 10.81 1.24 -23.95
N LEU A 133 11.75 1.74 -23.16
CA LEU A 133 11.47 2.33 -21.84
C LEU A 133 10.58 3.58 -21.91
N VAL A 134 10.53 4.26 -23.05
CA VAL A 134 9.59 5.37 -23.29
C VAL A 134 8.28 4.84 -23.90
N ALA A 135 8.38 3.95 -24.89
CA ALA A 135 7.23 3.47 -25.65
C ALA A 135 6.27 2.59 -24.82
N TRP A 136 6.80 1.67 -24.01
CA TRP A 136 5.96 0.76 -23.23
C TRP A 136 5.13 1.50 -22.17
N PRO A 137 5.70 2.38 -21.31
CA PRO A 137 4.92 3.18 -20.38
C PRO A 137 3.84 4.01 -21.07
N PHE A 138 4.12 4.55 -22.26
CA PHE A 138 3.16 5.33 -23.03
C PHE A 138 1.96 4.47 -23.43
N ALA A 139 2.21 3.32 -24.06
CA ALA A 139 1.17 2.39 -24.46
C ALA A 139 0.37 1.87 -23.25
N PHE A 140 1.06 1.54 -22.15
CA PHE A 140 0.41 1.13 -20.91
C PHE A 140 -0.52 2.22 -20.37
N HIS A 141 -0.04 3.46 -20.24
CA HIS A 141 -0.81 4.57 -19.71
C HIS A 141 -2.06 4.86 -20.55
N ALA A 142 -1.91 4.82 -21.88
CA ALA A 142 -3.00 5.05 -22.82
C ALA A 142 -4.08 3.96 -22.71
N PHE A 143 -3.69 2.68 -22.81
CA PHE A 143 -4.66 1.58 -22.78
C PHE A 143 -5.31 1.43 -21.40
N ASN A 144 -4.52 1.52 -20.33
CA ASN A 144 -5.07 1.44 -18.98
C ASN A 144 -5.90 2.68 -18.63
N GLY A 145 -5.57 3.85 -19.19
CA GLY A 145 -6.40 5.06 -19.11
C GLY A 145 -7.79 4.85 -19.73
N VAL A 146 -7.88 4.26 -20.93
CA VAL A 146 -9.16 3.88 -21.54
C VAL A 146 -9.93 2.89 -20.66
N ARG A 147 -9.25 1.91 -20.08
CA ARG A 147 -9.86 1.00 -19.10
C ARG A 147 -10.41 1.74 -17.88
N HIS A 148 -9.69 2.74 -17.35
CA HIS A 148 -10.17 3.56 -16.24
C HIS A 148 -11.43 4.35 -16.63
N LEU A 149 -11.46 4.97 -17.81
CA LEU A 149 -12.67 5.64 -18.31
C LEU A 149 -13.86 4.68 -18.44
N ALA A 150 -13.63 3.44 -18.90
CA ALA A 150 -14.69 2.44 -18.93
C ALA A 150 -15.21 2.05 -17.53
N LEU A 151 -14.32 1.97 -16.54
CA LEU A 151 -14.70 1.73 -15.14
C LEU A 151 -15.48 2.92 -14.55
N ASP A 152 -15.13 4.16 -14.91
CA ASP A 152 -15.85 5.37 -14.50
C ASP A 152 -17.28 5.41 -15.07
N LEU A 153 -17.50 4.80 -16.24
CA LEU A 153 -18.83 4.56 -16.82
C LEU A 153 -19.57 3.37 -16.18
N GLY A 154 -19.00 2.71 -15.18
CA GLY A 154 -19.59 1.54 -14.50
C GLY A 154 -19.48 0.23 -15.28
N LEU A 155 -18.67 0.17 -16.35
CA LEU A 155 -18.46 -1.04 -17.13
C LEU A 155 -17.42 -1.96 -16.44
N PHE A 156 -17.50 -3.27 -16.70
CA PHE A 156 -16.50 -4.27 -16.26
C PHE A 156 -16.22 -4.35 -14.75
N MET A 157 -17.19 -3.97 -13.89
CA MET A 157 -17.02 -3.90 -12.43
C MET A 157 -16.98 -5.26 -11.71
N LYS A 158 -17.23 -6.38 -12.40
CA LYS A 158 -17.08 -7.71 -11.78
C LYS A 158 -15.60 -8.02 -11.59
N ARG A 159 -15.22 -8.57 -10.42
CA ARG A 159 -13.82 -8.93 -10.10
C ARG A 159 -13.11 -9.70 -11.21
N GLN A 160 -13.76 -10.70 -11.79
CA GLN A 160 -13.19 -11.50 -12.87
C GLN A 160 -12.88 -10.66 -14.13
N GLN A 161 -13.73 -9.70 -14.47
CA GLN A 161 -13.53 -8.78 -15.60
C GLN A 161 -12.38 -7.81 -15.30
N ILE A 162 -12.32 -7.27 -14.08
CA ILE A 162 -11.23 -6.37 -13.65
C ILE A 162 -9.87 -7.07 -13.77
N VAL A 163 -9.77 -8.32 -13.31
CA VAL A 163 -8.53 -9.12 -13.34
C VAL A 163 -8.14 -9.47 -14.78
N LYS A 164 -9.08 -10.00 -15.58
CA LYS A 164 -8.83 -10.31 -17.00
C LYS A 164 -8.43 -9.06 -17.78
N GLY A 165 -9.15 -7.96 -17.58
CA GLY A 165 -8.85 -6.66 -18.17
C GLY A 165 -7.43 -6.21 -17.86
N GLY A 166 -6.98 -6.37 -16.61
CA GLY A 166 -5.59 -6.08 -16.24
C GLY A 166 -4.56 -6.83 -17.07
N TRP A 167 -4.74 -8.15 -17.28
CA TRP A 167 -3.83 -8.95 -18.10
C TRP A 167 -3.85 -8.55 -19.59
N TYR A 168 -5.03 -8.20 -20.13
CA TYR A 168 -5.11 -7.67 -21.50
C TYR A 168 -4.33 -6.37 -21.68
N ILE A 169 -4.42 -5.45 -20.71
CA ILE A 169 -3.64 -4.21 -20.71
C ILE A 169 -2.13 -4.50 -20.70
N TRP A 170 -1.66 -5.41 -19.85
CA TRP A 170 -0.24 -5.80 -19.82
C TRP A 170 0.23 -6.36 -21.16
N GLY A 171 -0.52 -7.30 -21.74
CA GLY A 171 -0.18 -7.90 -23.03
C GLY A 171 -0.21 -6.88 -24.18
N ALA A 172 -1.28 -6.12 -24.30
CA ALA A 172 -1.44 -5.12 -25.36
C ALA A 172 -0.36 -4.04 -25.29
N SER A 173 -0.10 -3.49 -24.09
CA SER A 173 0.93 -2.47 -23.92
C SER A 173 2.33 -2.98 -24.23
N LEU A 174 2.66 -4.21 -23.85
CA LEU A 174 3.96 -4.82 -24.15
C LEU A 174 4.16 -4.97 -25.66
N VAL A 175 3.17 -5.53 -26.36
CA VAL A 175 3.22 -5.71 -27.82
C VAL A 175 3.32 -4.36 -28.53
N SER A 176 2.48 -3.39 -28.16
CA SER A 176 2.53 -2.05 -28.74
C SER A 176 3.83 -1.32 -28.41
N GLY A 177 4.36 -1.43 -27.20
CA GLY A 177 5.63 -0.84 -26.80
C GLY A 177 6.81 -1.40 -27.60
N LEU A 178 6.84 -2.71 -27.82
CA LEU A 178 7.85 -3.35 -28.69
C LEU A 178 7.69 -2.89 -30.14
N TYR A 179 6.46 -2.84 -30.65
CA TYR A 179 6.20 -2.35 -32.01
C TYR A 179 6.72 -0.91 -32.19
N LEU A 180 6.33 0.00 -31.30
CA LEU A 180 6.77 1.39 -31.32
C LEU A 180 8.29 1.56 -31.14
N ALA A 181 8.94 0.67 -30.39
CA ALA A 181 10.38 0.77 -30.18
C ALA A 181 11.21 0.30 -31.37
N PHE A 182 10.74 -0.70 -32.12
CA PHE A 182 11.55 -1.40 -33.12
C PHE A 182 11.06 -1.27 -34.56
N PHE A 183 9.80 -0.94 -34.78
CA PHE A 183 9.17 -0.90 -36.11
C PHE A 183 8.61 0.49 -36.49
N LEU A 184 8.68 1.45 -35.56
CA LEU A 184 8.44 2.88 -35.78
C LEU A 184 9.73 3.65 -35.43
#